data_AF-A0A6I8UMQ6-F1
#
_entry.id   AF-A0A6I8UMQ6-F1
#
_cell.length_a   1.000
_cell.length_b   1.000
_cell.length_c   1.000
_cell.angle_alpha   90.00
_cell.angle_beta   90.00
_cell.angle_gamma   90.00
#
_symmetry.space_group_name_H-M   'P 1'
#
loop_
_entity.id
_entity.type
_entity.pdbx_description
1 polymer ?
#
loop_
_entity_poly.entity_id
_entity_poly.type
_entity_poly.pdbx_seq_one_letter_code
_entity_poly.pdbx_strand_id
1 'polypeptide(L)'
;MLKSIFLVAALLVVVQATILLPKPQPVEPCSTCNLYQRDYTWALEDCTCRVFQNACLLGEENARRKKAGKTPLIIISEKVCRSFIPKKCLIGLPVVAKFPKPAPCGCNGKPGNLVNQQFKNHCALKKYSSENSKPYISYTIGIC
;
A
#
# COMPACT_ATOMS: atom_id res chain seq x y z
N MET A 1 -28.48 13.81 37.40
CA MET A 1 -27.17 13.14 37.55
C MET A 1 -26.88 12.11 36.46
N LEU A 2 -27.88 11.38 35.94
CA LEU A 2 -27.67 10.35 34.90
C LEU A 2 -27.24 10.90 33.53
N LYS A 3 -27.75 12.06 33.09
CA LYS A 3 -27.37 12.71 31.81
C LYS A 3 -25.88 13.08 31.71
N SER A 4 -25.28 13.47 32.84
CA SER A 4 -23.87 13.85 32.91
C SER A 4 -22.94 12.64 32.76
N ILE A 5 -23.36 11.46 33.24
CA ILE A 5 -22.59 10.22 33.15
C ILE A 5 -22.55 9.71 31.69
N PHE A 6 -23.65 9.80 30.95
CA PHE A 6 -23.69 9.46 29.53
C PHE A 6 -22.82 10.37 28.66
N LEU A 7 -22.75 11.66 28.97
CA LEU A 7 -21.89 12.62 28.28
C LEU A 7 -20.40 12.31 28.50
N VAL A 8 -20.00 11.97 29.73
CA VAL A 8 -18.61 11.62 30.05
C VAL A 8 -18.21 10.28 29.44
N ALA A 9 -19.11 9.28 29.45
CA ALA A 9 -18.86 8.00 28.80
C ALA A 9 -18.75 8.14 27.26
N ALA A 10 -19.62 8.94 26.64
CA ALA A 10 -19.55 9.20 25.20
C ALA A 10 -18.25 9.94 24.81
N LEU A 11 -17.82 10.93 25.61
CA LEU A 11 -16.55 11.64 25.37
C LEU A 11 -15.34 10.71 25.51
N LEU A 12 -15.31 9.83 26.51
CA LEU A 12 -14.20 8.86 26.70
C LEU A 12 -14.10 7.86 25.55
N VAL A 13 -15.24 7.38 25.03
CA VAL A 13 -15.25 6.45 23.88
C VAL A 13 -14.80 7.15 22.59
N VAL A 14 -15.18 8.41 22.38
CA VAL A 14 -14.75 9.19 21.20
C VAL A 14 -13.25 9.53 21.26
N VAL A 15 -12.71 9.81 22.46
CA VAL A 15 -11.27 10.06 22.66
C VAL A 15 -10.44 8.79 22.42
N GLN A 16 -10.92 7.61 22.82
CA GLN A 16 -10.20 6.35 22.53
C GLN A 16 -10.23 5.96 21.05
N ALA A 17 -11.32 6.25 20.33
CA ALA A 17 -11.44 5.93 18.91
C ALA A 17 -10.55 6.80 18.01
N THR A 18 -10.20 8.02 18.42
CA THR A 18 -9.33 8.91 17.66
C THR A 18 -7.84 8.56 17.80
N ILE A 19 -7.43 7.91 18.89
CA ILE A 19 -6.02 7.60 19.17
C ILE A 19 -5.57 6.28 18.51
N LEU A 20 -6.50 5.35 18.22
CA LEU A 20 -6.19 4.02 17.69
C LEU A 20 -6.27 3.88 16.16
N LEU A 21 -6.72 4.92 15.45
CA LEU A 21 -6.62 4.91 13.99
C LEU A 21 -5.19 5.28 13.61
N PRO A 22 -4.41 4.40 12.96
CA PRO A 22 -3.14 4.80 12.39
C PRO A 22 -3.41 5.94 11.43
N LYS A 23 -2.91 7.14 11.77
CA LYS A 23 -3.00 8.33 10.94
C LYS A 23 -2.63 7.92 9.51
N PRO A 24 -3.49 8.16 8.50
CA PRO A 24 -3.12 7.90 7.12
C PRO A 24 -1.86 8.71 6.86
N GLN A 25 -0.72 8.03 6.72
CA GLN A 25 0.51 8.72 6.38
C GLN A 25 0.29 9.30 4.98
N PRO A 26 0.31 10.63 4.81
CA PRO A 26 0.35 11.22 3.49
C PRO A 26 1.76 10.92 2.98
N VAL A 27 1.91 9.83 2.22
CA VAL A 27 3.17 9.56 1.52
C VAL A 27 2.99 10.10 0.10
N GLU A 28 3.25 11.40 -0.02
CA GLU A 28 3.76 12.01 -1.25
C GLU A 28 5.25 12.35 -0.97
N PRO A 29 6.15 12.10 -1.93
CA PRO A 29 7.28 11.22 -1.70
C PRO A 29 8.50 11.97 -1.18
N CYS A 30 8.94 11.66 0.05
CA CYS A 30 10.37 11.74 0.38
C CYS A 30 11.11 10.47 -0.11
N SER A 31 10.70 9.91 -1.24
CA SER A 31 11.39 8.78 -1.86
C SER A 31 12.51 9.34 -2.71
N THR A 32 13.71 8.81 -2.51
CA THR A 32 14.86 9.13 -3.37
C THR A 32 14.85 8.31 -4.66
N CYS A 33 13.97 7.32 -4.74
CA CYS A 33 13.82 6.43 -5.88
C CYS A 33 12.99 7.07 -7.00
N ASN A 34 13.34 6.75 -8.25
CA ASN A 34 12.54 7.14 -9.39
C ASN A 34 11.26 6.28 -9.46
N LEU A 35 10.10 6.89 -9.18
CA LEU A 35 8.79 6.21 -9.20
C LEU A 35 8.37 5.71 -10.59
N TYR A 36 8.94 6.28 -11.64
CA TYR A 36 8.59 6.02 -13.03
C TYR A 36 9.56 5.06 -13.73
N GLN A 37 10.64 4.68 -13.05
CA GLN A 37 11.54 3.65 -13.51
C GLN A 37 10.85 2.28 -13.39
N ARG A 38 10.67 1.62 -14.54
CA ARG A 38 10.03 0.33 -14.73
C ARG A 38 11.08 -0.76 -14.91
N ASP A 39 11.55 -1.31 -13.80
CA ASP A 39 12.42 -2.48 -13.68
C ASP A 39 11.83 -3.39 -12.59
N TYR A 40 10.68 -3.99 -12.95
CA TYR A 40 9.82 -4.65 -11.97
C TYR A 40 10.55 -5.68 -11.14
N THR A 41 10.45 -5.52 -9.83
CA THR A 41 11.00 -6.47 -8.86
C THR A 41 9.86 -7.13 -8.11
N TRP A 42 9.93 -8.45 -7.96
CA TRP A 42 8.89 -9.25 -7.34
C TRP A 42 9.35 -9.78 -5.98
N ALA A 43 8.46 -9.74 -5.00
CA ALA A 43 8.76 -10.23 -3.68
C ALA A 43 7.53 -10.79 -2.97
N LEU A 44 7.77 -11.62 -1.97
CA LEU A 44 6.74 -11.99 -1.00
C LEU A 44 6.71 -10.97 0.13
N GLU A 45 5.53 -10.41 0.33
CA GLU A 45 5.17 -9.67 1.52
C GLU A 45 4.18 -10.49 2.32
N ASP A 46 4.63 -11.07 3.44
CA ASP A 46 3.80 -11.87 4.34
C ASP A 46 3.06 -12.99 3.57
N CYS A 47 3.83 -13.78 2.80
CA CYS A 47 3.36 -14.86 1.92
C CYS A 47 2.41 -14.43 0.78
N THR A 48 2.28 -13.13 0.51
CA THR A 48 1.50 -12.61 -0.60
C THR A 48 2.42 -12.02 -1.66
N CYS A 49 2.16 -12.32 -2.93
CA CYS A 49 2.91 -11.72 -4.02
C CYS A 49 2.72 -10.21 -4.08
N ARG A 50 3.83 -9.47 -4.17
CA ARG A 50 3.85 -8.02 -4.39
C ARG A 50 4.89 -7.68 -5.46
N VAL A 51 4.46 -6.89 -6.44
CA VAL A 51 5.32 -6.28 -7.44
C VAL A 51 5.69 -4.86 -7.00
N PHE A 52 6.94 -4.47 -7.25
CA PHE A 52 7.50 -3.14 -7.05
C PHE A 52 7.94 -2.58 -8.39
N GLN A 53 7.87 -1.25 -8.55
CA GLN A 53 8.35 -0.58 -9.76
C GLN A 53 9.81 -0.88 -10.07
N ASN A 54 10.63 -0.93 -9.01
CA ASN A 54 12.07 -1.10 -9.08
C ASN A 54 12.65 -1.58 -7.75
N ALA A 55 13.91 -2.01 -7.80
CA ALA A 55 14.62 -2.52 -6.62
C ALA A 55 14.85 -1.43 -5.55
N CYS A 56 14.99 -0.16 -5.95
CA CYS A 56 15.14 0.96 -5.01
C CYS A 56 13.90 1.09 -4.10
N LEU A 57 12.71 1.08 -4.68
CA LEU A 57 11.44 1.18 -3.93
C LEU A 57 11.19 -0.04 -3.04
N LEU A 58 11.62 -1.23 -3.47
CA LEU A 58 11.62 -2.41 -2.61
C LEU A 58 12.55 -2.20 -1.40
N GLY A 59 13.73 -1.62 -1.62
CA GLY A 59 14.69 -1.28 -0.58
C GLY A 59 14.13 -0.29 0.46
N GLU A 60 13.49 0.79 0.01
CA GLU A 60 12.82 1.75 0.89
C GLU A 60 11.71 1.08 1.71
N GLU A 61 10.91 0.19 1.10
CA GLU A 61 9.89 -0.57 1.80
C GLU A 61 10.49 -1.53 2.85
N ASN A 62 11.58 -2.21 2.52
CA ASN A 62 12.31 -3.07 3.46
C ASN A 62 12.86 -2.27 4.65
N ALA A 63 13.40 -1.07 4.41
CA ALA A 63 13.86 -0.19 5.47
C ALA A 63 12.70 0.25 6.38
N ARG A 64 11.54 0.58 5.79
CA ARG A 64 10.31 0.90 6.54
C ARG A 64 9.82 -0.29 7.36
N ARG A 65 9.81 -1.50 6.79
CA ARG A 65 9.43 -2.74 7.48
C ARG A 65 10.37 -3.04 8.65
N LYS A 66 11.69 -2.91 8.46
CA LYS A 66 12.69 -3.06 9.52
C LYS A 66 12.45 -2.08 10.68
N LYS A 67 12.22 -0.79 10.38
CA LYS A 67 11.88 0.22 11.40
C LYS A 67 10.59 -0.10 12.16
N ALA A 68 9.64 -0.77 11.51
CA ALA A 68 8.38 -1.21 12.09
C ALA A 68 8.45 -2.61 12.76
N GLY A 69 9.64 -3.20 12.89
CA GLY A 69 9.81 -4.54 13.48
C GLY A 69 9.23 -5.69 12.64
N LYS A 70 8.99 -5.47 11.34
CA LYS A 70 8.43 -6.47 10.42
C LYS A 70 9.54 -7.25 9.72
N THR A 71 9.22 -8.46 9.29
CA THR A 71 10.09 -9.30 8.46
C THR A 71 10.43 -8.61 7.14
N PRO A 72 11.66 -8.77 6.62
CA PRO A 72 12.02 -8.26 5.30
C PRO A 72 11.22 -8.99 4.21
N LEU A 73 11.06 -8.32 3.08
CA LEU A 73 10.50 -8.87 1.85
C LEU A 73 11.45 -9.93 1.26
N ILE A 74 10.88 -11.03 0.79
CA ILE A 74 11.66 -12.12 0.17
C ILE A 74 11.62 -11.92 -1.33
N ILE A 75 12.75 -11.51 -1.93
CA ILE A 75 12.88 -11.34 -3.38
C ILE A 75 12.80 -12.71 -4.05
N ILE A 76 11.92 -12.83 -5.03
CA ILE A 76 11.69 -14.07 -5.78
C ILE A 76 11.43 -13.76 -7.25
N SER A 77 11.48 -14.78 -8.11
CA SER A 77 11.10 -14.60 -9.51
C SER A 77 9.60 -14.32 -9.65
N GLU A 78 9.23 -13.62 -10.73
CA GLU A 78 7.84 -13.38 -11.09
C GLU A 78 7.03 -14.68 -11.14
N LYS A 79 7.58 -15.72 -11.77
CA LYS A 79 6.93 -17.03 -11.92
C LYS A 79 6.57 -17.64 -10.57
N VAL A 80 7.49 -17.59 -9.60
CA VAL A 80 7.22 -18.08 -8.24
C VAL A 80 6.21 -17.16 -7.57
N CYS A 81 6.36 -15.84 -7.67
CA CYS A 81 5.50 -14.87 -7.02
C CYS A 81 4.05 -15.03 -7.43
N ARG A 82 3.77 -15.20 -8.73
CA ARG A 82 2.40 -15.37 -9.24
C ARG A 82 1.65 -16.54 -8.59
N SER A 83 2.34 -17.56 -8.08
CA SER A 83 1.74 -18.68 -7.35
C SER A 83 1.19 -18.28 -5.96
N PHE A 84 1.64 -17.15 -5.41
CA PHE A 84 1.22 -16.56 -4.14
C PHE A 84 0.23 -15.40 -4.31
N ILE A 85 -0.38 -15.26 -5.49
CA ILE A 85 -1.48 -14.30 -5.70
C ILE A 85 -2.74 -14.84 -4.99
N PRO A 86 -3.43 -14.03 -4.16
CA PRO A 86 -4.63 -14.47 -3.47
C PRO A 86 -5.73 -14.88 -4.47
N LYS A 87 -6.21 -16.12 -4.38
CA LYS A 87 -7.33 -16.58 -5.22
C LYS A 87 -8.63 -15.86 -4.86
N LYS A 88 -8.89 -15.74 -3.55
CA LYS A 88 -10.06 -15.06 -2.98
C LYS A 88 -9.60 -13.99 -2.00
N CYS A 89 -10.33 -12.87 -1.98
CA CYS A 89 -10.15 -11.82 -1.00
C CYS A 89 -11.37 -11.77 -0.09
N LEU A 90 -11.13 -11.83 1.22
CA LEU A 90 -12.17 -11.70 2.23
C LEU A 90 -12.66 -10.24 2.32
N ILE A 91 -13.71 -10.02 3.12
CA ILE A 91 -14.23 -8.69 3.44
C ILE A 91 -13.14 -7.91 4.17
N GLY A 92 -13.00 -6.63 3.86
CA GLY A 92 -12.02 -5.74 4.47
C GLY A 92 -12.35 -4.28 4.19
N LEU A 93 -11.57 -3.37 4.76
CA LEU A 93 -11.76 -1.93 4.59
C LEU A 93 -11.30 -1.48 3.20
N PRO A 94 -12.03 -0.54 2.55
CA PRO A 94 -11.64 0.02 1.27
C PRO A 94 -10.30 0.72 1.36
N VAL A 95 -9.56 0.70 0.25
CA VAL A 95 -8.28 1.37 0.13
C VAL A 95 -8.23 2.18 -1.16
N VAL A 96 -7.51 3.30 -1.12
CA VAL A 96 -7.15 4.09 -2.29
C VAL A 96 -5.66 3.97 -2.50
N ALA A 97 -5.23 3.50 -3.66
CA ALA A 97 -3.83 3.32 -4.01
C ALA A 97 -3.39 4.32 -5.07
N LYS A 98 -2.15 4.81 -4.94
CA LYS A 98 -1.48 5.66 -5.92
C LYS A 98 -0.63 4.82 -6.86
N PHE A 99 -0.79 5.00 -8.16
CA PHE A 99 -0.01 4.32 -9.20
C PHE A 99 0.76 5.34 -10.05
N PRO A 100 2.04 5.05 -10.39
CA PRO A 100 2.78 5.84 -11.36
C PRO A 100 2.30 5.51 -12.77
N LYS A 101 1.67 6.48 -13.42
CA LYS A 101 1.36 6.45 -14.85
C LYS A 101 2.56 6.98 -15.62
N PRO A 102 3.15 6.20 -16.56
CA PRO A 102 4.32 6.63 -17.31
C PRO A 102 4.01 7.86 -18.18
N ALA A 103 5.07 8.60 -18.53
CA ALA A 103 4.97 9.72 -19.46
C ALA A 103 4.36 9.29 -20.80
N PRO A 104 3.57 10.15 -21.49
CA PRO A 104 2.95 9.82 -22.78
C PRO A 104 3.96 9.37 -23.85
N CYS A 105 5.20 9.85 -23.79
CA CYS A 105 6.28 9.45 -24.70
C CYS A 105 6.77 8.00 -24.51
N GLY A 106 6.30 7.29 -23.49
CA GLY A 106 6.69 5.89 -23.22
C GLY A 106 8.08 5.69 -22.65
N CYS A 107 8.91 6.75 -22.56
CA CYS A 107 10.27 6.69 -22.04
C CYS A 107 10.30 6.15 -20.60
N ASN A 108 11.19 5.18 -20.35
CA ASN A 108 11.37 4.63 -19.01
C ASN A 108 12.01 5.67 -18.08
N GLY A 109 11.58 5.74 -16.82
CA GLY A 109 12.14 6.66 -15.83
C GLY A 109 11.74 8.13 -16.00
N LYS A 110 11.08 8.53 -17.11
CA LYS A 110 10.59 9.90 -17.25
C LYS A 110 9.37 10.14 -16.35
N PRO A 111 9.34 11.28 -15.62
CA PRO A 111 8.18 11.66 -14.83
C PRO A 111 6.90 11.69 -15.65
N GLY A 112 5.88 10.99 -15.16
CA GLY A 112 4.51 11.07 -15.66
C GLY A 112 3.58 11.60 -14.57
N ASN A 113 2.42 10.96 -14.43
CA ASN A 113 1.40 11.38 -13.46
C ASN A 113 1.20 10.29 -12.40
N LEU A 114 0.74 10.68 -11.21
CA LEU A 114 0.21 9.74 -10.23
C LEU A 114 -1.31 9.65 -10.39
N VAL A 115 -1.83 8.42 -10.39
CA VAL A 115 -3.27 8.17 -10.52
C VAL A 115 -3.74 7.41 -9.29
N ASN A 116 -4.82 7.90 -8.68
CA ASN A 116 -5.49 7.22 -7.58
C ASN A 116 -6.49 6.21 -8.14
N GLN A 117 -6.53 5.02 -7.54
CA GLN A 117 -7.54 4.02 -7.85
C GLN A 117 -8.03 3.37 -6.55
N GLN A 118 -9.34 3.26 -6.41
CA GLN A 118 -9.99 2.67 -5.25
C GLN A 118 -10.18 1.16 -5.42
N PHE A 119 -10.01 0.43 -4.33
CA PHE A 119 -10.22 -1.01 -4.25
C PHE A 119 -11.11 -1.36 -3.06
N LYS A 120 -11.85 -2.47 -3.21
CA LYS A 120 -12.72 -3.00 -2.16
C LYS A 120 -11.98 -3.25 -0.85
N ASN A 121 -10.72 -3.67 -0.92
CA ASN A 121 -9.82 -3.79 0.22
C ASN A 121 -8.35 -3.99 -0.20
N HIS A 122 -7.46 -4.05 0.79
CA HIS A 122 -6.02 -4.24 0.58
C HIS A 122 -5.68 -5.55 -0.16
N CYS A 123 -6.40 -6.65 0.09
CA CYS A 123 -6.21 -7.89 -0.66
C CYS A 123 -6.54 -7.69 -2.14
N ALA A 124 -7.66 -7.03 -2.45
CA ALA A 124 -8.06 -6.75 -3.83
C ALA A 124 -7.03 -5.86 -4.55
N LEU A 125 -6.44 -4.88 -3.84
CA LEU A 125 -5.33 -4.08 -4.34
C LEU A 125 -4.10 -4.95 -4.68
N LYS A 126 -3.62 -5.77 -3.73
CA LYS A 126 -2.45 -6.64 -3.96
C LYS A 126 -2.68 -7.61 -5.10
N LYS A 127 -3.88 -8.21 -5.16
CA LYS A 127 -4.29 -9.10 -6.25
C LYS A 127 -4.22 -8.39 -7.60
N TYR A 128 -4.91 -7.25 -7.75
CA TYR A 128 -4.89 -6.47 -8.99
C TYR A 128 -3.48 -6.06 -9.41
N SER A 129 -2.69 -5.54 -8.45
CA SER A 129 -1.31 -5.11 -8.67
C SER A 129 -0.46 -6.24 -9.24
N SER A 130 -0.49 -7.41 -8.61
CA SER A 130 0.35 -8.56 -8.98
C SER A 130 -0.16 -9.29 -10.24
N GLU A 131 -1.48 -9.37 -10.46
CA GLU A 131 -2.03 -9.98 -11.68
C GLU A 131 -1.67 -9.16 -12.92
N ASN A 132 -1.77 -7.83 -12.82
CA ASN A 132 -1.63 -6.91 -13.95
C ASN A 132 -0.22 -6.29 -14.08
N SER A 133 0.73 -6.69 -13.23
CA SER A 133 2.07 -6.08 -13.16
C SER A 133 2.00 -4.54 -12.99
N LYS A 134 1.06 -4.07 -12.15
CA LYS A 134 0.80 -2.66 -11.87
C LYS A 134 1.18 -2.34 -10.43
N PRO A 135 2.46 -2.07 -10.13
CA PRO A 135 2.90 -1.72 -8.78
C PRO A 135 2.32 -0.37 -8.33
N TYR A 136 1.70 -0.36 -7.15
CA TYR A 136 1.32 0.87 -6.46
C TYR A 136 2.50 1.38 -5.61
N ILE A 137 2.62 2.69 -5.44
CA ILE A 137 3.68 3.32 -4.64
C ILE A 137 3.25 3.57 -3.19
N SER A 138 1.95 3.81 -2.97
CA SER A 138 1.37 4.03 -1.65
C SER A 138 -0.12 3.73 -1.68
N TYR A 139 -0.71 3.52 -0.50
CA TYR A 139 -2.14 3.41 -0.33
C TYR A 139 -2.58 3.98 1.02
N THR A 140 -3.83 4.40 1.10
CA THR A 140 -4.47 4.83 2.34
C THR A 140 -5.74 4.00 2.59
N ILE A 141 -6.08 3.81 3.86
CA ILE A 141 -7.35 3.21 4.26
C ILE A 141 -8.43 4.29 4.20
N GLY A 142 -9.57 3.98 3.59
CA GLY A 142 -10.71 4.89 3.50
C GLY A 142 -11.28 5.00 2.09
N ILE A 143 -12.28 5.87 1.98
CA ILE A 143 -12.94 6.27 0.74
C ILE A 143 -12.39 7.67 0.42
N CYS A 144 -12.04 7.93 -0.84
CA CYS A 144 -11.63 9.27 -1.29
C CYS A 144 -12.74 10.30 -1.04
#